data_AF-A0A8T5FW18-F1
#
_entry.id   AF-A0A8T5FW18-F1
#
_cell.length_a   1.000
_cell.length_b   1.000
_cell.length_c   1.000
_cell.angle_alpha   90.00
_cell.angle_beta   90.00
_cell.angle_gamma   90.00
#
_symmetry.space_group_name_H-M   'P 1'
#
loop_
_entity.id
_entity.type
_entity.pdbx_description
1 polymer ?
#
loop_
_entity_poly.entity_id
_entity_poly.type
_entity_poly.pdbx_seq_one_letter_code
_entity_poly.pdbx_strand_id
1 'polypeptide(L)'
;MSIDITLINYFAPIILIIFLWSLIFALLQKSKYLTDNSNLNSIIALTLSIITLQATSVSNFITNLIPFFVFAVFVVFILTFLMYGAGIKKLQIENYPTTIWIIIIVFALIILWVGGNVWGNTLIEDDEGGLIKNRLTNTTDFNTNIINTLFNPKVAGAILLIAAIALIIVFIKED
;
A
#
# COMPACT_ATOMS: atom_id res chain seq x y z
N MET A 1 22.36 23.83 -5.27
CA MET A 1 22.96 22.76 -4.44
C MET A 1 22.12 21.51 -4.69
N SER A 2 22.62 20.59 -5.51
CA SER A 2 21.93 19.34 -5.80
C SER A 2 21.94 18.47 -4.54
N ILE A 3 20.76 18.03 -4.10
CA ILE A 3 20.64 17.04 -3.02
C ILE A 3 21.34 15.77 -3.52
N ASP A 4 22.29 15.26 -2.73
CA ASP A 4 23.06 14.07 -3.08
C ASP A 4 22.19 12.80 -2.86
N ILE A 5 21.58 12.35 -3.95
CA ILE A 5 20.71 11.16 -4.00
C ILE A 5 21.51 9.88 -3.71
N THR A 6 22.84 9.92 -3.84
CA THR A 6 23.74 8.78 -3.63
C THR A 6 23.65 8.23 -2.21
N LEU A 7 23.57 9.11 -1.21
CA LEU A 7 23.47 8.71 0.20
C LEU A 7 22.16 7.98 0.48
N ILE A 8 21.06 8.46 -0.08
CA ILE A 8 19.73 7.85 0.08
C ILE A 8 19.71 6.46 -0.54
N ASN A 9 20.26 6.31 -1.75
CA ASN A 9 20.34 5.02 -2.41
C ASN A 9 21.21 4.01 -1.65
N TYR A 10 22.28 4.48 -0.97
CA TYR A 10 23.11 3.63 -0.13
C TYR A 10 22.35 3.06 1.07
N PHE A 11 21.48 3.87 1.70
CA PHE A 11 20.69 3.42 2.86
C PHE A 11 19.35 2.78 2.51
N ALA A 12 18.88 2.89 1.27
CA ALA A 12 17.58 2.37 0.84
C ALA A 12 17.35 0.87 1.20
N PRO A 13 18.31 -0.05 1.00
CA PRO A 13 18.12 -1.45 1.40
C PRO A 13 17.90 -1.63 2.90
N ILE A 14 18.63 -0.88 3.73
CA ILE A 14 18.53 -0.94 5.20
C ILE A 14 17.16 -0.42 5.64
N ILE A 15 16.71 0.70 5.05
CA ILE A 15 15.38 1.28 5.31
C ILE A 15 14.29 0.27 4.92
N LEU A 16 14.43 -0.40 3.78
CA LEU A 16 13.47 -1.40 3.31
C LEU A 16 13.38 -2.60 4.27
N ILE A 17 14.52 -3.10 4.75
CA ILE A 17 14.57 -4.18 5.76
C ILE A 17 13.85 -3.76 7.04
N ILE A 18 14.17 -2.59 7.58
CA ILE A 18 13.56 -2.09 8.82
C ILE A 18 12.05 -1.93 8.65
N PHE A 19 11.61 -1.41 7.49
CA PHE A 19 10.20 -1.25 7.19
C PHE A 19 9.46 -2.59 7.10
N LEU A 20 9.99 -3.55 6.34
CA LEU A 20 9.43 -4.90 6.25
C LEU A 20 9.40 -5.61 7.61
N TRP A 21 10.48 -5.50 8.38
CA TRP A 21 10.55 -6.03 9.74
C TRP A 21 9.43 -5.46 10.62
N SER A 22 9.23 -4.14 10.62
CA SER A 22 8.18 -3.48 11.39
C SER A 22 6.78 -3.95 10.98
N LEU A 23 6.52 -4.07 9.68
CA LEU A 23 5.23 -4.50 9.14
C LEU A 23 4.93 -5.96 9.53
N ILE A 24 5.87 -6.87 9.28
CA ILE A 24 5.71 -8.30 9.62
C ILE A 24 5.59 -8.46 11.14
N PHE A 25 6.38 -7.72 11.93
CA PHE A 25 6.30 -7.73 13.38
C PHE A 25 4.92 -7.29 13.88
N ALA A 26 4.39 -6.18 13.33
CA ALA A 26 3.05 -5.71 13.68
C ALA A 26 1.95 -6.74 13.35
N LEU A 27 2.07 -7.43 12.20
CA LEU A 27 1.16 -8.52 11.83
C LEU A 27 1.25 -9.70 12.81
N LEU A 28 2.46 -10.12 13.20
CA LEU A 28 2.67 -11.20 14.17
C LEU A 28 2.11 -10.84 15.56
N GLN A 29 2.33 -9.61 16.03
CA GLN A 29 1.82 -9.13 17.31
C GLN A 29 0.28 -9.10 17.35
N LYS A 30 -0.36 -8.62 16.28
CA LYS A 30 -1.82 -8.53 16.22
C LYS A 30 -2.47 -9.90 16.09
N SER A 31 -1.85 -10.81 15.35
CA SER A 31 -2.45 -12.10 15.02
C SER A 31 -2.23 -13.18 16.06
N LYS A 32 -1.16 -13.10 16.87
CA LYS A 32 -0.80 -14.08 17.91
C LYS A 32 -0.75 -15.54 17.44
N TYR A 33 -0.62 -15.81 16.14
CA TYR A 33 -0.68 -17.17 15.59
C TYR A 33 0.53 -18.04 15.96
N LEU A 34 1.71 -17.45 16.15
CA LEU A 34 2.96 -18.20 16.36
C LEU A 34 3.39 -18.26 17.84
N THR A 35 3.40 -17.12 18.52
CA THR A 35 3.83 -17.04 19.93
C THR A 35 3.34 -15.74 20.59
N ASP A 36 3.10 -15.81 21.90
CA ASP A 36 2.83 -14.64 22.74
C ASP A 36 4.12 -13.89 23.15
N ASN A 37 5.30 -14.46 22.87
CA ASN A 37 6.56 -13.82 23.23
C ASN A 37 6.96 -12.77 22.18
N SER A 38 6.91 -11.51 22.60
CA SER A 38 7.24 -10.37 21.74
C SER A 38 8.67 -10.43 21.15
N ASN A 39 9.64 -10.92 21.93
CA ASN A 39 11.02 -11.01 21.48
C ASN A 39 11.17 -12.05 20.36
N LEU A 40 10.48 -13.19 20.47
CA LEU A 40 10.48 -14.22 19.43
C LEU A 40 9.81 -13.71 18.15
N ASN A 41 8.66 -13.03 18.26
CA ASN A 41 7.99 -12.41 17.11
C ASN A 41 8.91 -11.42 16.36
N SER A 42 9.72 -10.65 17.09
CA SER A 42 10.67 -9.70 16.50
C SER A 42 11.77 -10.41 15.68
N ILE A 43 12.36 -11.48 16.22
CA ILE A 43 13.41 -12.26 15.54
C ILE A 43 12.84 -12.96 14.29
N ILE A 44 11.64 -13.53 14.40
CA ILE A 44 10.95 -14.18 13.27
C ILE A 44 10.65 -13.14 12.18
N ALA A 45 10.09 -11.99 12.55
CA ALA A 45 9.81 -10.91 11.61
C ALA A 45 11.07 -10.42 10.91
N LEU A 46 12.20 -10.32 11.63
CA LEU A 46 13.46 -9.87 11.05
C LEU A 46 13.95 -10.89 10.02
N THR A 47 13.91 -12.17 10.36
CA THR A 47 14.29 -13.26 9.45
C THR A 47 13.42 -13.26 8.19
N LEU A 48 12.09 -13.15 8.34
CA LEU A 48 11.16 -13.08 7.22
C LEU A 48 11.37 -11.83 6.37
N SER A 49 11.71 -10.67 6.96
CA SER A 49 11.98 -9.44 6.22
C SER A 49 13.18 -9.58 5.28
N ILE A 50 14.25 -10.24 5.74
CA ILE A 50 15.46 -10.48 4.95
C ILE A 50 15.16 -11.44 3.79
N ILE A 51 14.41 -12.52 4.06
CA ILE A 51 14.00 -13.47 3.01
C ILE A 51 13.11 -12.76 1.97
N THR A 52 12.16 -11.95 2.44
CA THR A 52 11.21 -11.23 1.57
C THR A 52 11.91 -10.21 0.68
N LEU A 53 12.99 -9.58 1.16
CA LEU A 53 13.77 -8.62 0.38
C LEU A 53 14.38 -9.24 -0.89
N GLN A 54 14.67 -10.55 -0.88
CA GLN A 54 15.22 -11.25 -2.05
C GLN A 54 14.20 -11.34 -3.20
N ALA A 55 12.91 -11.20 -2.93
CA ALA A 55 11.88 -11.16 -3.96
C ALA A 55 11.83 -9.76 -4.59
N THR A 56 12.38 -9.62 -5.81
CA THR A 56 12.44 -8.35 -6.53
C THR A 56 11.08 -7.66 -6.66
N SER A 57 10.01 -8.42 -6.94
CA SER A 57 8.65 -7.87 -7.02
C SER A 57 8.19 -7.27 -5.69
N VAL A 58 8.52 -7.91 -4.56
CA VAL A 58 8.15 -7.37 -3.24
C VAL A 58 8.98 -6.15 -2.90
N SER A 59 10.28 -6.16 -3.17
CA SER A 59 11.15 -4.99 -2.98
C SER A 59 10.64 -3.77 -3.77
N ASN A 60 10.26 -3.97 -5.04
CA ASN A 60 9.69 -2.92 -5.88
C ASN A 60 8.34 -2.43 -5.35
N PHE A 61 7.47 -3.35 -4.92
CA PHE A 61 6.19 -3.01 -4.30
C PHE A 61 6.37 -2.13 -3.06
N ILE A 62 7.24 -2.55 -2.14
CA ILE A 62 7.48 -1.81 -0.90
C ILE A 62 8.16 -0.46 -1.17
N THR A 63 9.14 -0.40 -2.06
CA THR A 63 9.82 0.86 -2.44
C THR A 63 8.81 1.88 -2.97
N ASN A 64 7.84 1.43 -3.76
CA ASN A 64 6.77 2.28 -4.26
C ASN A 64 5.72 2.64 -3.19
N LEU A 65 5.55 1.82 -2.15
CA LEU A 65 4.63 2.08 -1.04
C LEU A 65 5.20 3.10 -0.02
N ILE A 66 6.52 3.10 0.19
CA ILE A 66 7.20 3.92 1.20
C ILE A 66 6.83 5.42 1.12
N PRO A 67 6.84 6.10 -0.05
CA PRO A 67 6.51 7.52 -0.14
C PRO A 67 5.12 7.84 0.42
N PHE A 68 4.12 7.00 0.15
CA PHE A 68 2.76 7.17 0.66
C PHE A 68 2.69 6.96 2.17
N PHE A 69 3.43 5.98 2.69
CA PHE A 69 3.50 5.75 4.13
C PHE A 69 4.18 6.91 4.85
N VAL A 70 5.31 7.41 4.34
CA VAL A 70 6.00 8.59 4.89
C VAL A 70 5.09 9.81 4.85
N PHE A 71 4.39 10.03 3.74
CA PHE A 71 3.42 11.11 3.61
C PHE A 71 2.28 10.96 4.63
N ALA A 72 1.71 9.77 4.80
CA ALA A 72 0.65 9.51 5.76
C ALA A 72 1.10 9.79 7.21
N VAL A 73 2.28 9.29 7.59
CA VAL A 73 2.88 9.56 8.91
C VAL A 73 3.12 11.06 9.10
N PHE A 74 3.62 11.74 8.08
CA PHE A 74 3.85 13.18 8.12
C PHE A 74 2.55 13.98 8.29
N VAL A 75 1.48 13.61 7.58
CA VAL A 75 0.15 14.20 7.74
C VAL A 75 -0.38 13.98 9.15
N VAL A 76 -0.33 12.74 9.67
CA VAL A 76 -0.75 12.42 11.05
C VAL A 76 0.07 13.21 12.06
N PHE A 77 1.38 13.35 11.84
CA PHE A 77 2.27 14.14 12.69
C PHE A 77 1.88 15.63 12.69
N ILE A 78 1.65 16.25 11.52
CA ILE A 78 1.20 17.64 11.42
C ILE A 78 -0.15 17.83 12.10
N LEU A 79 -1.12 16.96 11.85
CA LEU A 79 -2.45 17.06 12.47
C LEU A 79 -2.33 16.99 14.00
N THR A 80 -1.56 16.03 14.50
CA THR A 80 -1.30 15.89 15.94
C THR A 80 -0.62 17.14 16.50
N PHE A 81 0.39 17.67 15.81
CA PHE A 81 1.09 18.88 16.21
C PHE A 81 0.17 20.11 16.26
N LEU A 82 -0.66 20.32 15.23
CA LEU A 82 -1.64 21.41 15.19
C LEU A 82 -2.67 21.29 16.32
N MET A 83 -3.14 20.08 16.61
CA MET A 83 -4.09 19.84 17.70
C MET A 83 -3.49 20.14 19.07
N TYR A 84 -2.25 19.72 19.32
CA TYR A 84 -1.52 20.10 20.54
C TYR A 84 -1.29 21.61 20.63
N GLY A 85 -0.96 22.26 19.51
CA GLY A 85 -0.81 23.72 19.42
C GLY A 85 -2.12 24.48 19.69
N ALA A 86 -3.25 23.94 19.28
CA ALA A 86 -4.58 24.48 19.55
C ALA A 86 -5.10 24.17 20.98
N GLY A 87 -4.31 23.49 21.82
CA GLY A 87 -4.70 23.16 23.19
C GLY A 87 -5.67 21.98 23.33
N ILE A 88 -5.90 21.20 22.26
CA ILE A 88 -6.73 20.00 22.30
C ILE A 88 -5.93 18.88 22.96
N LYS A 89 -6.14 18.68 24.27
CA LYS A 89 -5.30 17.80 25.11
C LYS A 89 -5.50 16.30 24.86
N LYS A 90 -6.60 15.88 24.24
CA LYS A 90 -6.86 14.48 23.89
C LYS A 90 -7.60 14.38 22.56
N LEU A 91 -7.00 13.65 21.63
CA LEU A 91 -7.66 13.11 20.45
C LEU A 91 -8.69 12.07 20.94
N GLN A 92 -9.97 12.46 21.02
CA GLN A 92 -11.08 11.50 21.25
C GLN A 92 -11.35 10.70 19.96
N ILE A 93 -10.33 10.04 19.40
CA ILE A 93 -10.45 9.24 18.18
C ILE A 93 -11.42 8.07 18.40
N GLU A 94 -11.52 7.56 19.63
CA GLU A 94 -12.39 6.44 19.99
C GLU A 94 -13.88 6.68 19.67
N ASN A 95 -14.31 7.95 19.57
CA ASN A 95 -15.71 8.30 19.27
C ASN A 95 -16.01 8.42 17.77
N TYR A 96 -15.02 8.25 16.88
CA TYR A 96 -15.21 8.41 15.44
C TYR A 96 -14.80 7.14 14.68
N PRO A 97 -15.54 6.02 14.85
CA PRO A 97 -15.27 4.76 14.16
C PRO A 97 -15.17 4.95 12.63
N THR A 98 -15.90 5.93 12.09
CA THR A 98 -15.84 6.23 10.65
C THR A 98 -14.48 6.75 10.18
N THR A 99 -13.81 7.59 10.97
CA THR A 99 -12.50 8.13 10.57
C THR A 99 -11.49 7.00 10.36
N ILE A 100 -11.55 5.97 11.21
CA ILE A 100 -10.71 4.77 11.09
C ILE A 100 -11.03 4.02 9.79
N TRP A 101 -12.30 3.84 9.44
CA TRP A 101 -12.70 3.17 8.20
C TRP A 101 -12.24 3.92 6.95
N ILE A 102 -12.33 5.25 6.93
CA ILE A 102 -11.84 6.07 5.81
C ILE A 102 -10.33 5.87 5.64
N ILE A 103 -9.56 5.90 6.73
CA ILE A 103 -8.10 5.67 6.69
C ILE A 103 -7.80 4.26 6.13
N ILE A 104 -8.53 3.24 6.59
CA ILE A 104 -8.36 1.86 6.11
C ILE A 104 -8.66 1.77 4.61
N ILE A 105 -9.77 2.35 4.15
CA ILE A 105 -10.15 2.35 2.73
C ILE A 105 -9.06 3.02 1.91
N VAL A 106 -8.68 4.26 2.24
CA VAL A 106 -7.64 5.01 1.52
C VAL A 106 -6.33 4.22 1.47
N PHE A 107 -5.93 3.57 2.57
CA PHE A 107 -4.72 2.76 2.59
C PHE A 107 -4.84 1.51 1.70
N ALA A 108 -6.01 0.85 1.69
CA ALA A 108 -6.29 -0.25 0.79
C ALA A 108 -6.25 0.18 -0.69
N LEU A 109 -6.77 1.38 -1.00
CA LEU A 109 -6.70 1.96 -2.35
C LEU A 109 -5.25 2.16 -2.81
N ILE A 110 -4.41 2.69 -1.94
CA ILE A 110 -2.98 2.89 -2.20
C ILE A 110 -2.29 1.55 -2.45
N ILE A 111 -2.54 0.55 -1.60
CA ILE A 111 -1.98 -0.80 -1.75
C ILE A 111 -2.37 -1.40 -3.11
N LEU A 112 -3.66 -1.33 -3.47
CA LEU A 112 -4.14 -1.87 -4.75
C LEU A 112 -3.53 -1.13 -5.94
N TRP A 113 -3.38 0.20 -5.85
CA TRP A 113 -2.76 1.00 -6.90
C TRP A 113 -1.27 0.67 -7.05
N VAL A 114 -0.50 0.64 -5.96
CA VAL A 114 0.92 0.28 -5.98
C VAL A 114 1.11 -1.15 -6.48
N GLY A 115 0.28 -2.08 -6.00
CA GLY A 115 0.32 -3.48 -6.41
C GLY A 115 -0.01 -3.66 -7.89
N GLY A 116 -1.05 -2.98 -8.37
CA GLY A 116 -1.41 -2.97 -9.79
C GLY A 116 -0.28 -2.45 -10.68
N ASN A 117 0.48 -1.45 -10.24
CA ASN A 117 1.61 -0.94 -11.01
C ASN A 117 2.81 -1.89 -11.02
N VAL A 118 3.07 -2.62 -9.91
CA VAL A 118 4.22 -3.51 -9.79
C VAL A 118 3.98 -4.84 -10.49
N TRP A 119 2.83 -5.47 -10.26
CA TRP A 119 2.51 -6.78 -10.82
C TRP A 119 1.75 -6.69 -12.15
N GLY A 120 1.03 -5.60 -12.41
CA GLY A 120 0.25 -5.46 -13.63
C GLY A 120 1.11 -5.49 -14.89
N ASN A 121 2.33 -4.96 -14.84
CA ASN A 121 3.25 -5.00 -15.99
C ASN A 121 3.76 -6.42 -16.25
N THR A 122 4.12 -7.18 -15.20
CA THR A 122 4.59 -8.57 -15.34
C THR A 122 3.50 -9.48 -15.92
N LEU A 123 2.23 -9.28 -15.54
CA LEU A 123 1.10 -10.03 -16.09
C LEU A 123 0.80 -9.72 -17.56
N ILE A 124 1.43 -8.69 -18.13
CA ILE A 124 1.23 -8.26 -19.52
C ILE A 124 2.37 -8.73 -20.43
N GLU A 125 3.56 -9.03 -19.89
CA GLU A 125 4.77 -9.30 -20.66
C GLU A 125 5.02 -10.79 -21.00
N ASP A 126 4.35 -11.74 -20.33
CA ASP A 126 4.54 -13.19 -20.57
C ASP A 126 3.82 -13.75 -21.82
N ASP A 127 3.18 -12.91 -22.64
CA ASP A 127 2.74 -13.30 -23.98
C ASP A 127 3.93 -13.18 -24.95
N GLU A 128 4.84 -14.15 -24.90
CA GLU A 128 5.93 -14.33 -25.87
C GLU A 128 5.38 -14.56 -27.28
N GLY A 129 5.08 -13.44 -27.95
CA GLY A 129 4.62 -13.38 -29.32
C GLY A 129 4.78 -11.95 -29.81
N GLY A 130 6.04 -11.51 -29.86
CA GLY A 130 6.47 -10.14 -30.14
C GLY A 130 5.70 -9.46 -31.27
N LEU A 131 4.78 -8.60 -30.87
CA LEU A 131 4.44 -7.33 -31.49
C LEU A 131 3.94 -6.47 -30.35
N ILE A 132 4.19 -5.17 -30.39
CA ILE A 132 3.45 -4.20 -29.60
C ILE A 132 1.97 -4.34 -30.01
N LYS A 133 1.25 -5.32 -29.46
CA LYS A 133 -0.19 -5.33 -29.46
C LYS A 133 -0.54 -4.23 -28.49
N ASN A 134 -0.78 -3.05 -29.05
CA ASN A 134 -2.01 -2.34 -28.74
C ASN A 134 -3.05 -3.42 -28.42
N ARG A 135 -3.32 -3.67 -27.14
CA ARG A 135 -4.46 -4.48 -26.72
C ARG A 135 -5.67 -3.67 -27.16
N LEU A 136 -6.00 -3.74 -28.45
CA LEU A 136 -7.34 -3.50 -28.93
C LEU A 136 -8.18 -4.42 -28.05
N THR A 137 -9.08 -3.86 -27.26
CA THR A 137 -10.13 -4.56 -26.50
C THR A 137 -11.14 -5.24 -27.44
N ASN A 138 -10.66 -5.66 -28.61
CA ASN A 138 -11.37 -6.12 -29.78
C ASN A 138 -10.85 -7.52 -30.16
N THR A 139 -10.47 -8.32 -29.16
CA THR A 139 -10.28 -9.77 -29.36
C THR A 139 -11.66 -10.43 -29.36
N THR A 140 -11.82 -11.56 -30.04
CA THR A 140 -13.11 -12.26 -30.15
C THR A 140 -13.54 -12.93 -28.82
N ASP A 141 -12.60 -13.10 -27.88
CA ASP A 141 -12.83 -13.75 -26.60
C ASP A 141 -13.30 -12.75 -25.53
N PHE A 142 -14.61 -12.79 -25.28
CA PHE A 142 -15.29 -11.96 -24.28
C PHE A 142 -14.66 -12.09 -22.88
N ASN A 143 -14.33 -13.30 -22.42
CA ASN A 143 -13.72 -13.53 -21.11
C ASN A 143 -12.34 -12.86 -20.99
N THR A 144 -11.52 -12.95 -22.04
CA THR A 144 -10.20 -12.33 -22.09
C THR A 144 -10.30 -10.80 -22.06
N ASN A 145 -11.28 -10.22 -22.77
CA ASN A 145 -11.53 -8.78 -22.74
C ASN A 145 -12.04 -8.29 -21.38
N ILE A 146 -12.90 -9.06 -20.71
CA ILE A 146 -13.37 -8.73 -19.35
C ILE A 146 -12.20 -8.69 -18.38
N ILE A 147 -11.39 -9.75 -18.34
CA ILE A 147 -10.24 -9.84 -17.43
C ILE A 147 -9.24 -8.72 -17.73
N ASN A 148 -8.91 -8.50 -19.01
CA ASN A 148 -7.99 -7.43 -19.41
C ASN A 148 -8.51 -6.02 -19.11
N THR A 149 -9.84 -5.83 -19.13
CA THR A 149 -10.46 -4.55 -18.77
C THR A 149 -10.49 -4.36 -17.26
N LEU A 150 -10.84 -5.39 -16.48
CA LEU A 150 -10.85 -5.35 -15.01
C LEU A 150 -9.46 -5.15 -14.41
N PHE A 151 -8.43 -5.78 -14.99
CA PHE A 151 -7.04 -5.64 -14.54
C PHE A 151 -6.27 -4.55 -15.29
N ASN A 152 -6.95 -3.70 -16.06
CA ASN A 152 -6.32 -2.49 -16.58
C ASN A 152 -6.08 -1.50 -15.43
N PRO A 153 -4.85 -1.00 -15.20
CA PRO A 153 -4.56 -0.10 -14.09
C PRO A 153 -5.47 1.14 -14.04
N LYS A 154 -5.91 1.64 -15.21
CA LYS A 154 -6.83 2.79 -15.30
C LYS A 154 -8.25 2.42 -14.87
N VAL A 155 -8.73 1.24 -15.27
CA VAL A 155 -10.09 0.80 -14.95
C VAL A 155 -10.18 0.31 -13.52
N ALA A 156 -9.18 -0.45 -13.05
CA ALA A 156 -9.08 -0.83 -11.65
C ALA A 156 -9.07 0.40 -10.75
N GLY A 157 -8.27 1.42 -11.09
CA GLY A 157 -8.28 2.71 -10.39
C GLY A 157 -9.64 3.43 -10.44
N ALA A 158 -10.33 3.41 -11.58
CA ALA A 158 -11.65 4.04 -11.73
C ALA A 158 -12.75 3.32 -10.93
N ILE A 159 -12.81 1.98 -10.98
CA ILE A 159 -13.75 1.16 -10.20
C ILE A 159 -13.55 1.42 -8.72
N LEU A 160 -12.29 1.47 -8.31
CA LEU A 160 -11.88 1.68 -6.94
C LEU A 160 -12.20 3.11 -6.47
N LEU A 161 -12.04 4.12 -7.33
CA LEU A 161 -12.47 5.50 -7.06
C LEU A 161 -14.01 5.59 -6.94
N ILE A 162 -14.75 4.89 -7.80
CA ILE A 162 -16.22 4.81 -7.71
C ILE A 162 -16.63 4.12 -6.40
N ALA A 163 -15.97 3.03 -6.00
CA ALA A 163 -16.23 2.36 -4.73
C ALA A 163 -15.96 3.27 -3.53
N ALA A 164 -14.87 4.04 -3.59
CA ALA A 164 -14.53 5.02 -2.55
C ALA A 164 -15.59 6.13 -2.47
N ILE A 165 -16.02 6.69 -3.59
CA ILE A 165 -17.09 7.69 -3.64
C ILE A 165 -18.41 7.12 -3.15
N ALA A 166 -18.78 5.90 -3.57
CA ALA A 166 -20.01 5.25 -3.12
C ALA A 166 -20.01 5.06 -1.60
N LEU A 167 -18.88 4.67 -1.01
CA LEU A 167 -18.73 4.58 0.45
C LEU A 167 -18.84 5.95 1.13
N ILE A 168 -18.26 7.00 0.54
CA ILE A 168 -18.40 8.37 1.07
C ILE A 168 -19.87 8.84 1.01
N ILE A 169 -20.61 8.54 -0.05
CA ILE A 169 -22.03 8.91 -0.19
C ILE A 169 -22.90 8.15 0.80
N VAL A 170 -22.68 6.85 0.95
CA VAL A 170 -23.37 6.04 1.97
C VAL A 170 -23.10 6.63 3.36
N PHE A 171 -21.87 7.09 3.60
CA PHE A 171 -21.47 7.69 4.86
C PHE A 171 -22.14 9.05 5.15
N ILE A 172 -22.24 9.94 4.15
CA ILE A 172 -22.95 11.23 4.31
C ILE A 172 -24.43 11.03 4.65
N LYS A 173 -25.01 9.88 4.30
CA LYS A 173 -26.43 9.58 4.53
C LYS A 173 -26.73 9.07 5.94
N GLU A 174 -25.71 8.73 6.74
CA GLU A 174 -25.87 8.25 8.12
C GLU A 174 -25.84 9.37 9.17
N ASP A 175 -25.56 10.62 8.76
CA ASP A 175 -25.75 11.86 9.55
C ASP A 175 -27.09 12.54 9.22
#